data_AF-A0A7Z9KKK8-F1
#
_entry.id   AF-A0A7Z9KKK8-F1
#
_cell.length_a   1.000
_cell.length_b   1.000
_cell.length_c   1.000
_cell.angle_alpha   90.00
_cell.angle_beta   90.00
_cell.angle_gamma   90.00
#
_symmetry.space_group_name_H-M   'P 1'
#
loop_
_entity.id
_entity.type
_entity.pdbx_description
1 polymer ?
#
loop_
_entity_poly.entity_id
_entity_poly.type
_entity_poly.pdbx_seq_one_letter_code
_entity_poly.pdbx_strand_id
1 'polypeptide(L)'
;METLKDNWALIYSKLEQIKPTSNGIEALCPAHDDKSASLSITLENGKILLYCHTGCTIERICSSLGIEKSDLFAPRDEKQINRVPAPQKVESEHKRMKARINTKGLVEFYSNKYKKMVTESARYSYFNADGKTAYYVIRSDPKDFRPLTPDGYLDLEGVERLPYRLPKLLQGVKESKTILLLEGEKDVDRAMDMGLIATTFVGGSGKWRQEYLEYFHGADVVLIPDNDIPGLKGMTEIAKKLHGTASRIRMIELPGLGPCEDKHGKDFSDWAELEGNTADVLNDLVMETEEWKLPLDDWLVETERGYKVNKALLAEHVASDEGGNLICVNQTFWKYSGGVWKREEDALGCLTSALVEDVYKQLGLILLAPPEFQFNREPMVLNFSNGTLDLNEGEFSGSHRRELFQNIQFPYDFDRDAHCPNWASFLESLKFDPDTLSRLQEWAGYCLLPIVYGNLQKSLFFIGEGANGKSVFLETLAAVLDNVSHLELSELFDRFKIAELEGKLANICTDVETSKVMDARFKKIVAGEPQSAERKFKDPFEFQPFAKILFSANEFIPTKDRTHGFYRRFDILRFNRIFKLDEQKPDLLQELKEEVPGIFNWALEGLERLSQQK
;
A
#
# COMPACT_ATOMS: atom_id res chain seq x y z
N MET A 1 -7.64 1.84 -42.52
CA MET A 1 -6.70 2.58 -41.63
C MET A 1 -6.88 4.08 -41.72
N GLU A 2 -7.25 4.66 -42.87
CA GLU A 2 -7.57 6.10 -43.01
C GLU A 2 -8.71 6.55 -42.08
N THR A 3 -9.84 5.86 -42.10
CA THR A 3 -11.04 6.17 -41.28
C THR A 3 -10.81 6.28 -39.77
N LEU A 4 -9.83 5.58 -39.19
CA LEU A 4 -9.50 5.77 -37.77
C LEU A 4 -8.69 7.06 -37.54
N LYS A 5 -7.85 7.46 -38.50
CA LYS A 5 -7.16 8.75 -38.47
C LYS A 5 -8.15 9.91 -38.69
N ASP A 6 -9.18 9.71 -39.50
CA ASP A 6 -10.26 10.68 -39.68
C ASP A 6 -11.10 10.83 -38.40
N ASN A 7 -11.46 9.71 -37.75
CA ASN A 7 -12.14 9.74 -36.44
C ASN A 7 -11.26 10.35 -35.35
N TRP A 8 -9.96 10.07 -35.35
CA TRP A 8 -9.00 10.74 -34.47
C TRP A 8 -8.97 12.25 -34.71
N ALA A 9 -8.95 12.70 -35.97
CA ALA A 9 -9.02 14.11 -36.33
C ALA A 9 -10.37 14.77 -35.97
N LEU A 10 -11.48 14.03 -36.00
CA LEU A 10 -12.80 14.50 -35.56
C LEU A 10 -12.91 14.62 -34.03
N ILE A 11 -12.34 13.68 -33.29
CA ILE A 11 -12.25 13.77 -31.83
C ILE A 11 -11.34 14.93 -31.44
N TYR A 12 -10.19 15.06 -32.11
CA TYR A 12 -9.27 16.18 -31.95
C TYR A 12 -9.94 17.52 -32.30
N SER A 13 -10.81 17.63 -33.31
CA SER A 13 -11.43 18.92 -33.66
C SER A 13 -12.55 19.38 -32.71
N LYS A 14 -13.06 18.49 -31.86
CA LYS A 14 -14.13 18.77 -30.87
C LYS A 14 -13.61 18.97 -29.44
N LEU A 15 -12.30 18.89 -29.22
CA LEU A 15 -11.69 19.00 -27.89
C LEU A 15 -11.03 20.37 -27.69
N GLU A 16 -11.08 20.84 -26.45
CA GLU A 16 -10.49 22.13 -26.07
C GLU A 16 -9.20 21.93 -25.25
N GLN A 17 -8.26 22.88 -25.41
CA GLN A 17 -6.93 22.89 -24.77
C GLN A 17 -6.09 21.63 -24.97
N ILE A 18 -6.11 21.09 -26.19
CA ILE A 18 -5.41 19.84 -26.54
C ILE A 18 -3.89 20.01 -26.45
N LYS A 19 -3.24 19.06 -25.76
CA LYS A 19 -1.79 18.93 -25.64
C LYS A 19 -1.37 17.56 -26.19
N PRO A 20 -0.45 17.47 -27.16
CA PRO A 20 0.07 16.19 -27.63
C PRO A 20 0.96 15.54 -26.56
N THR A 21 0.86 14.22 -26.44
CA THR A 21 1.73 13.36 -25.60
C THR A 21 2.44 12.33 -26.49
N SER A 22 3.38 11.57 -25.92
CA SER A 22 4.25 10.65 -26.69
C SER A 22 3.47 9.63 -27.54
N ASN A 23 2.32 9.15 -27.05
CA ASN A 23 1.47 8.15 -27.73
C ASN A 23 0.00 8.63 -27.89
N GLY A 24 -0.27 9.94 -27.80
CA GLY A 24 -1.64 10.45 -27.83
C GLY A 24 -1.79 11.96 -27.63
N ILE A 25 -2.89 12.35 -26.99
CA ILE A 25 -3.23 13.73 -26.63
C ILE A 25 -3.90 13.77 -25.24
N GLU A 26 -3.88 14.93 -24.60
CA GLU A 26 -4.66 15.24 -23.41
C GLU A 26 -5.45 16.52 -23.64
N ALA A 27 -6.71 16.55 -23.18
CA ALA A 27 -7.61 17.68 -23.39
C ALA A 27 -8.59 17.84 -22.22
N LEU A 28 -9.35 18.94 -22.21
CA LEU A 28 -10.51 19.08 -21.31
C LEU A 28 -11.51 17.94 -21.55
N CYS A 29 -12.13 17.47 -20.47
CA CYS A 29 -13.05 16.35 -20.51
C CYS A 29 -14.49 16.85 -20.69
N PRO A 30 -15.12 16.72 -21.88
CA PRO A 30 -16.44 17.31 -22.12
C PRO A 30 -17.59 16.67 -21.33
N ALA A 31 -17.31 15.65 -20.50
CA ALA A 31 -18.28 15.00 -19.61
C ALA A 31 -18.56 15.77 -18.31
N HIS A 32 -17.71 16.75 -17.95
CA HIS A 32 -17.84 17.61 -16.77
C HIS A 32 -17.07 18.92 -16.98
N ASP A 33 -17.39 19.99 -16.24
CA ASP A 33 -16.63 21.24 -16.35
C ASP A 33 -15.27 21.11 -15.64
N ASP A 34 -14.22 20.80 -16.39
CA ASP A 34 -12.82 20.92 -15.94
C ASP A 34 -12.14 22.19 -16.50
N LYS A 35 -11.15 22.71 -15.75
CA LYS A 35 -10.37 23.90 -16.15
C LYS A 35 -8.94 23.54 -16.61
N SER A 36 -8.60 22.27 -16.56
CA SER A 36 -7.29 21.71 -16.88
C SER A 36 -7.48 20.30 -17.42
N ALA A 37 -6.80 19.97 -18.52
CA ALA A 37 -7.00 18.73 -19.27
C ALA A 37 -6.98 17.47 -18.39
N SER A 38 -8.17 16.89 -18.12
CA SER A 38 -8.31 15.67 -17.32
C SER A 38 -8.61 14.41 -18.13
N LEU A 39 -8.78 14.55 -19.45
CA LEU A 39 -9.05 13.47 -20.39
C LEU A 39 -7.80 13.14 -21.22
N SER A 40 -7.18 11.99 -20.95
CA SER A 40 -6.11 11.44 -21.79
C SER A 40 -6.72 10.55 -22.88
N ILE A 41 -6.21 10.70 -24.10
CA ILE A 41 -6.69 10.03 -25.31
C ILE A 41 -5.50 9.46 -26.07
N THR A 42 -5.43 8.15 -26.24
CA THR A 42 -4.28 7.48 -26.87
C THR A 42 -4.71 6.63 -28.07
N LEU A 43 -3.85 6.57 -29.10
CA LEU A 43 -4.08 5.77 -30.30
C LEU A 43 -3.22 4.51 -30.24
N GLU A 44 -3.82 3.37 -29.90
CA GLU A 44 -3.09 2.12 -29.69
C GLU A 44 -3.77 0.94 -30.39
N ASN A 45 -2.98 0.13 -31.11
CA ASN A 45 -3.42 -1.13 -31.74
C ASN A 45 -4.71 -1.02 -32.59
N GLY A 46 -4.87 0.09 -33.32
CA GLY A 46 -6.05 0.34 -34.18
C GLY A 46 -7.31 0.78 -33.43
N LYS A 47 -7.14 1.35 -32.23
CA LYS A 47 -8.19 1.83 -31.33
C LYS A 47 -7.81 3.16 -30.68
N ILE A 48 -8.82 3.94 -30.32
CA ILE A 48 -8.72 5.20 -29.58
C ILE A 48 -9.19 4.92 -28.15
N LEU A 49 -8.32 5.07 -27.16
CA LEU A 49 -8.66 4.88 -25.76
C LEU A 49 -8.96 6.24 -25.13
N LEU A 50 -10.02 6.33 -24.33
CA LEU A 50 -10.41 7.52 -23.57
C LEU A 50 -10.33 7.21 -22.08
N TYR A 51 -9.59 8.01 -21.31
CA TYR A 51 -9.48 7.85 -19.86
C TYR A 51 -9.54 9.20 -19.15
N CYS A 52 -10.51 9.37 -18.24
CA CYS A 52 -10.65 10.57 -17.43
C CYS A 52 -10.13 10.31 -16.01
N HIS A 53 -9.07 11.03 -15.62
CA HIS A 53 -8.43 10.86 -14.31
C HIS A 53 -9.31 11.33 -13.14
N THR A 54 -10.34 12.13 -13.41
CA THR A 54 -11.39 12.53 -12.44
C THR A 54 -12.48 11.45 -12.25
N GLY A 55 -12.40 10.31 -12.95
CA GLY A 55 -13.30 9.17 -12.75
C GLY A 55 -14.60 9.18 -13.57
N CYS A 56 -14.72 9.99 -14.63
CA CYS A 56 -15.87 9.91 -15.54
C CYS A 56 -15.86 8.60 -16.36
N THR A 57 -17.03 7.95 -16.50
CA THR A 57 -17.17 6.72 -17.29
C THR A 57 -17.13 7.00 -18.79
N ILE A 58 -16.68 6.02 -19.58
CA ILE A 58 -16.45 6.15 -21.03
C ILE A 58 -17.76 6.47 -21.78
N GLU A 59 -18.90 5.92 -21.33
CA GLU A 59 -20.23 6.19 -21.88
C GLU A 59 -20.54 7.70 -21.89
N ARG A 60 -20.28 8.35 -20.76
CA ARG A 60 -20.56 9.78 -20.54
C ARG A 60 -19.64 10.66 -21.40
N ILE A 61 -18.38 10.26 -21.55
CA ILE A 61 -17.39 10.99 -22.36
C ILE A 61 -17.72 10.89 -23.85
N CYS A 62 -18.04 9.70 -24.37
CA CYS A 62 -18.47 9.54 -25.76
C CYS A 62 -19.74 10.34 -26.05
N SER A 63 -20.75 10.27 -25.16
CA SER A 63 -21.99 11.03 -25.30
C SER A 63 -21.75 12.53 -25.38
N SER A 64 -20.82 13.08 -24.59
CA SER A 64 -20.50 14.51 -24.61
C SER A 64 -19.69 14.96 -25.83
N LEU A 65 -18.85 14.08 -26.40
CA LEU A 65 -18.15 14.34 -27.66
C LEU A 65 -19.09 14.25 -28.88
N GLY A 66 -20.32 13.76 -28.71
CA GLY A 66 -21.22 13.47 -29.83
C GLY A 66 -20.59 12.46 -30.80
N ILE A 67 -20.03 11.39 -30.25
CA ILE A 67 -19.47 10.23 -30.96
C ILE A 67 -20.01 8.96 -30.31
N GLU A 68 -20.11 7.86 -31.06
CA GLU A 68 -20.43 6.57 -30.49
C GLU A 68 -19.17 5.81 -30.08
N LYS A 69 -19.29 4.87 -29.14
CA LYS A 69 -18.16 4.02 -28.72
C LYS A 69 -17.52 3.25 -29.89
N SER A 70 -18.27 2.98 -30.95
CA SER A 70 -17.79 2.36 -32.18
C SER A 70 -16.75 3.20 -32.93
N ASP A 71 -16.86 4.53 -32.86
CA ASP A 71 -16.00 5.45 -33.62
C ASP A 71 -14.56 5.46 -33.10
N LEU A 72 -14.36 4.95 -31.88
CA LEU A 72 -13.07 4.69 -31.27
C LEU A 72 -12.31 3.50 -31.91
N PHE A 73 -12.88 2.79 -32.90
CA PHE A 73 -12.29 1.57 -33.46
C PHE A 73 -12.26 1.58 -34.99
N ALA A 74 -11.20 1.02 -35.59
CA ALA A 74 -11.07 1.01 -37.06
C ALA A 74 -12.10 0.09 -37.75
N PRO A 75 -12.66 0.49 -38.90
CA PRO A 75 -13.54 -0.39 -39.69
C PRO A 75 -12.75 -1.56 -40.33
N ARG A 76 -13.46 -2.67 -40.58
CA ARG A 76 -12.93 -3.97 -41.04
C ARG A 76 -13.23 -4.24 -42.52
N ASP A 77 -12.35 -4.97 -43.19
CA ASP A 77 -12.46 -5.36 -44.60
C ASP A 77 -13.66 -6.27 -44.95
N GLU A 78 -14.12 -6.17 -46.21
CA GLU A 78 -15.47 -6.56 -46.66
C GLU A 78 -15.78 -8.06 -46.80
N LYS A 79 -14.85 -8.99 -46.53
CA LYS A 79 -15.12 -10.45 -46.67
C LYS A 79 -16.05 -11.06 -45.59
N GLN A 80 -16.84 -10.24 -44.89
CA GLN A 80 -17.87 -10.66 -43.93
C GLN A 80 -19.19 -9.85 -44.03
N ILE A 81 -19.55 -9.32 -45.21
CA ILE A 81 -20.73 -8.42 -45.35
C ILE A 81 -21.63 -8.84 -46.53
N ASN A 82 -22.56 -9.80 -46.31
CA ASN A 82 -23.89 -9.84 -46.98
C ASN A 82 -24.80 -10.99 -46.49
N ARG A 83 -25.86 -10.62 -45.77
CA ARG A 83 -27.17 -11.29 -45.65
C ARG A 83 -28.21 -10.18 -45.35
N VAL A 84 -29.50 -10.48 -45.46
CA VAL A 84 -30.62 -9.51 -45.31
C VAL A 84 -31.65 -10.09 -44.32
N PRO A 85 -32.38 -9.32 -43.47
CA PRO A 85 -32.55 -7.85 -43.38
C PRO A 85 -31.39 -7.11 -42.69
N ALA A 86 -30.44 -6.63 -43.49
CA ALA A 86 -29.14 -6.09 -43.10
C ALA A 86 -28.51 -6.75 -41.85
N PRO A 87 -28.32 -8.07 -41.88
CA PRO A 87 -29.07 -9.07 -41.11
C PRO A 87 -28.69 -9.06 -39.61
N GLN A 88 -29.40 -8.37 -38.71
CA GLN A 88 -28.88 -8.10 -37.35
C GLN A 88 -27.45 -7.47 -37.48
N LYS A 89 -26.41 -7.98 -36.80
CA LYS A 89 -25.15 -8.24 -37.52
C LYS A 89 -24.76 -9.71 -37.31
N VAL A 90 -25.71 -10.55 -37.71
CA VAL A 90 -26.13 -11.87 -37.18
C VAL A 90 -25.54 -12.07 -35.82
N GLU A 91 -26.23 -11.54 -34.80
CA GLU A 91 -25.83 -11.51 -33.40
C GLU A 91 -24.32 -11.69 -33.24
N SER A 92 -23.59 -10.64 -32.89
CA SER A 92 -22.45 -10.92 -32.03
C SER A 92 -23.05 -11.29 -30.64
N GLU A 93 -23.79 -12.42 -30.48
CA GLU A 93 -23.18 -13.73 -30.17
C GLU A 93 -21.73 -13.47 -29.74
N HIS A 94 -21.33 -13.92 -28.55
CA HIS A 94 -19.97 -13.76 -28.05
C HIS A 94 -18.94 -14.62 -28.82
N LYS A 95 -18.86 -14.46 -30.16
CA LYS A 95 -19.48 -15.46 -31.07
C LYS A 95 -19.46 -16.83 -30.44
N ARG A 96 -20.49 -17.06 -29.60
CA ARG A 96 -20.47 -18.04 -28.50
C ARG A 96 -19.78 -19.27 -29.05
N MET A 97 -18.58 -19.55 -28.53
CA MET A 97 -17.62 -20.29 -29.35
C MET A 97 -18.05 -21.75 -29.35
N LYS A 98 -18.77 -22.16 -30.40
CA LYS A 98 -19.37 -23.48 -30.43
C LYS A 98 -18.25 -24.51 -30.47
N ALA A 99 -18.28 -25.43 -29.51
CA ALA A 99 -17.35 -26.54 -29.43
C ALA A 99 -17.33 -27.29 -30.77
N ARG A 100 -16.16 -27.38 -31.38
CA ARG A 100 -15.96 -28.30 -32.50
C ARG A 100 -15.95 -29.71 -31.92
N ILE A 101 -16.73 -30.63 -32.46
CA ILE A 101 -16.69 -32.04 -32.03
C ILE A 101 -16.02 -32.85 -33.13
N ASN A 102 -15.03 -33.67 -32.78
CA ASN A 102 -14.31 -34.51 -33.73
C ASN A 102 -15.01 -35.86 -33.94
N THR A 103 -14.46 -36.70 -34.83
CA THR A 103 -15.05 -37.99 -35.22
C THR A 103 -15.11 -39.02 -34.09
N LYS A 104 -14.47 -38.75 -32.93
CA LYS A 104 -14.52 -39.57 -31.71
C LYS A 104 -15.49 -39.01 -30.65
N GLY A 105 -16.21 -37.93 -30.94
CA GLY A 105 -17.15 -37.29 -29.99
C GLY A 105 -16.51 -36.31 -29.00
N LEU A 106 -15.20 -36.03 -29.15
CA LEU A 106 -14.43 -35.15 -28.26
C LEU A 106 -14.48 -33.70 -28.76
N VAL A 107 -14.58 -32.75 -27.83
CA VAL A 107 -14.54 -31.31 -28.07
C VAL A 107 -13.14 -30.85 -28.41
N GLU A 108 -13.02 -29.93 -29.36
CA GLU A 108 -11.79 -29.27 -29.76
C GLU A 108 -12.01 -27.76 -29.67
N PHE A 109 -11.07 -27.06 -29.04
CA PHE A 109 -11.09 -25.60 -28.93
C PHE A 109 -9.71 -25.00 -29.14
N TYR A 110 -9.66 -23.70 -29.43
CA TYR A 110 -8.39 -22.97 -29.56
C TYR A 110 -7.92 -22.51 -28.17
N SER A 111 -6.78 -23.01 -27.73
CA SER A 111 -6.15 -22.54 -26.50
C SER A 111 -5.32 -21.29 -26.77
N ASN A 112 -5.71 -20.16 -26.17
CA ASN A 112 -4.90 -18.94 -26.19
C ASN A 112 -3.56 -19.13 -25.45
N LYS A 113 -3.54 -20.00 -24.43
CA LYS A 113 -2.34 -20.34 -23.63
C LYS A 113 -1.28 -21.03 -24.48
N TYR A 114 -1.68 -21.98 -25.33
CA TYR A 114 -0.78 -22.76 -26.19
C TYR A 114 -0.76 -22.32 -27.67
N LYS A 115 -1.56 -21.32 -28.04
CA LYS A 115 -1.74 -20.78 -29.40
C LYS A 115 -2.06 -21.83 -30.48
N LYS A 116 -2.71 -22.94 -30.09
CA LYS A 116 -3.07 -24.05 -30.97
C LYS A 116 -4.46 -24.61 -30.64
N MET A 117 -5.01 -25.39 -31.57
CA MET A 117 -6.14 -26.27 -31.25
C MET A 117 -5.69 -27.33 -30.24
N VAL A 118 -6.53 -27.57 -29.25
CA VAL A 118 -6.38 -28.59 -28.21
C VAL A 118 -7.66 -29.43 -28.16
N THR A 119 -7.52 -30.70 -27.80
CA THR A 119 -8.63 -31.67 -27.79
C THR A 119 -8.97 -32.03 -26.34
N GLU A 120 -10.26 -32.24 -26.08
CA GLU A 120 -10.83 -32.72 -24.82
C GLU A 120 -10.13 -34.00 -24.37
N SER A 121 -9.61 -33.96 -23.14
CA SER A 121 -9.10 -35.09 -22.39
C SER A 121 -10.04 -35.50 -21.26
N ALA A 122 -10.86 -34.57 -20.73
CA ALA A 122 -11.93 -34.86 -19.77
C ALA A 122 -13.08 -33.83 -19.85
N ARG A 123 -14.28 -34.23 -19.40
CA ARG A 123 -15.49 -33.40 -19.35
C ARG A 123 -16.21 -33.59 -18.02
N TYR A 124 -16.29 -32.51 -17.26
CA TYR A 124 -16.90 -32.45 -15.94
C TYR A 124 -18.32 -31.88 -16.06
N SER A 125 -19.34 -32.65 -15.67
CA SER A 125 -20.75 -32.23 -15.78
C SER A 125 -21.26 -31.56 -14.50
N TYR A 126 -21.63 -30.29 -14.59
CA TYR A 126 -22.25 -29.54 -13.49
C TYR A 126 -23.76 -29.74 -13.53
N PHE A 127 -24.36 -30.10 -12.39
CA PHE A 127 -25.79 -30.40 -12.26
C PHE A 127 -26.48 -29.40 -11.33
N ASN A 128 -27.73 -29.06 -11.61
CA ASN A 128 -28.59 -28.34 -10.68
C ASN A 128 -29.09 -29.26 -9.55
N ALA A 129 -29.80 -28.71 -8.56
CA ALA A 129 -30.35 -29.49 -7.44
C ALA A 129 -31.31 -30.63 -7.86
N ASP A 130 -32.00 -30.50 -9.01
CA ASP A 130 -32.84 -31.56 -9.60
C ASP A 130 -32.04 -32.70 -10.27
N GLY A 131 -30.70 -32.60 -10.34
CA GLY A 131 -29.85 -33.53 -11.08
C GLY A 131 -29.85 -33.33 -12.60
N LYS A 132 -30.37 -32.21 -13.12
CA LYS A 132 -30.28 -31.86 -14.55
C LYS A 132 -28.96 -31.14 -14.84
N THR A 133 -28.34 -31.42 -15.97
CA THR A 133 -27.07 -30.77 -16.35
C THR A 133 -27.28 -29.29 -16.63
N ALA A 134 -26.59 -28.43 -15.87
CA ALA A 134 -26.60 -26.98 -16.04
C ALA A 134 -25.56 -26.52 -17.06
N TYR A 135 -24.34 -27.07 -16.99
CA TYR A 135 -23.24 -26.85 -17.95
C TYR A 135 -22.16 -27.93 -17.76
N TYR A 136 -21.08 -27.84 -18.54
CA TYR A 136 -19.90 -28.69 -18.45
C TYR A 136 -18.63 -27.84 -18.28
N VAL A 137 -17.54 -28.43 -17.81
CA VAL A 137 -16.18 -27.89 -17.95
C VAL A 137 -15.34 -28.91 -18.71
N ILE A 138 -14.75 -28.46 -19.82
CA ILE A 138 -13.89 -29.25 -20.70
C ILE A 138 -12.44 -28.98 -20.34
N ARG A 139 -11.70 -30.04 -20.01
CA ARG A 139 -10.25 -30.05 -19.87
C ARG A 139 -9.64 -30.59 -21.15
N SER A 140 -8.56 -29.97 -21.61
CA SER A 140 -7.83 -30.39 -22.82
C SER A 140 -6.45 -30.96 -22.55
N ASP A 141 -5.85 -31.55 -23.58
CA ASP A 141 -4.40 -31.79 -23.68
C ASP A 141 -3.77 -30.91 -24.79
N PRO A 142 -2.75 -30.08 -24.48
CA PRO A 142 -2.21 -29.74 -23.16
C PRO A 142 -3.21 -29.05 -22.20
N LYS A 143 -2.93 -29.09 -20.89
CA LYS A 143 -3.82 -28.63 -19.78
C LYS A 143 -4.27 -27.17 -19.93
N ASP A 144 -5.46 -27.00 -20.49
CA ASP A 144 -6.28 -25.79 -20.53
C ASP A 144 -7.73 -26.17 -20.20
N PHE A 145 -8.54 -25.20 -19.77
CA PHE A 145 -9.91 -25.42 -19.31
C PHE A 145 -10.88 -24.45 -19.96
N ARG A 146 -12.03 -24.96 -20.40
CA ARG A 146 -13.14 -24.17 -20.94
C ARG A 146 -14.48 -24.66 -20.42
N PRO A 147 -15.28 -23.82 -19.76
CA PRO A 147 -16.69 -24.08 -19.60
C PRO A 147 -17.36 -24.32 -20.95
N LEU A 148 -18.41 -25.14 -20.96
CA LEU A 148 -19.20 -25.50 -22.13
C LEU A 148 -20.67 -25.60 -21.70
N THR A 149 -21.53 -24.76 -22.25
CA THR A 149 -22.97 -24.80 -21.96
C THR A 149 -23.68 -25.95 -22.69
N PRO A 150 -24.90 -26.36 -22.28
CA PRO A 150 -25.61 -27.50 -22.86
C PRO A 150 -25.96 -27.36 -24.35
N ASP A 151 -26.13 -26.13 -24.83
CA ASP A 151 -26.33 -25.77 -26.24
C ASP A 151 -25.02 -25.78 -27.06
N GLY A 152 -23.89 -26.06 -26.42
CA GLY A 152 -22.61 -26.43 -27.02
C GLY A 152 -21.59 -25.30 -27.14
N TYR A 153 -21.69 -24.25 -26.33
CA TYR A 153 -20.87 -23.04 -26.44
C TYR A 153 -19.85 -22.87 -25.31
N LEU A 154 -18.63 -22.45 -25.64
CA LEU A 154 -17.47 -22.44 -24.73
C LEU A 154 -17.44 -21.22 -23.77
N ASP A 155 -18.52 -21.04 -23.00
CA ASP A 155 -18.73 -19.96 -22.06
C ASP A 155 -19.59 -20.39 -20.85
N LEU A 156 -19.99 -19.41 -20.02
CA LEU A 156 -20.97 -19.56 -18.93
C LEU A 156 -22.11 -18.53 -19.09
N GLU A 157 -22.43 -18.14 -20.33
CA GLU A 157 -23.48 -17.17 -20.59
C GLU A 157 -24.86 -17.86 -20.58
N GLY A 158 -25.82 -17.29 -19.86
CA GLY A 158 -27.17 -17.85 -19.73
C GLY A 158 -27.30 -19.08 -18.82
N VAL A 159 -26.22 -19.52 -18.14
CA VAL A 159 -26.26 -20.64 -17.18
C VAL A 159 -25.96 -20.17 -15.76
N GLU A 160 -26.70 -20.74 -14.81
CA GLU A 160 -26.45 -20.58 -13.37
C GLU A 160 -25.12 -21.24 -13.01
N ARG A 161 -24.30 -20.58 -12.17
CA ARG A 161 -23.00 -21.12 -11.73
C ARG A 161 -23.18 -21.83 -10.42
N LEU A 162 -22.74 -23.09 -10.36
CA LEU A 162 -23.08 -24.00 -9.28
C LEU A 162 -21.82 -24.74 -8.79
N PRO A 163 -21.81 -25.22 -7.53
CA PRO A 163 -20.80 -26.16 -7.07
C PRO A 163 -20.77 -27.43 -7.94
N TYR A 164 -19.57 -27.96 -8.18
CA TYR A 164 -19.41 -29.23 -8.86
C TYR A 164 -19.99 -30.36 -8.00
N ARG A 165 -20.64 -31.36 -8.62
CA ARG A 165 -21.36 -32.43 -7.90
C ARG A 165 -22.47 -31.94 -6.94
N LEU A 166 -23.07 -30.76 -7.16
CA LEU A 166 -24.08 -30.14 -6.27
C LEU A 166 -25.16 -31.08 -5.67
N PRO A 167 -25.82 -32.00 -6.40
CA PRO A 167 -26.78 -32.94 -5.79
C PRO A 167 -26.18 -33.79 -4.68
N LYS A 168 -24.89 -34.16 -4.80
CA LYS A 168 -24.15 -34.95 -3.80
C LYS A 168 -23.64 -34.08 -2.65
N LEU A 169 -23.27 -32.83 -2.91
CA LEU A 169 -23.01 -31.83 -1.87
C LEU A 169 -24.26 -31.65 -0.99
N LEU A 170 -25.41 -31.32 -1.58
CA LEU A 170 -26.68 -31.13 -0.86
C LEU A 170 -27.12 -32.39 -0.10
N GLN A 171 -26.94 -33.57 -0.70
CA GLN A 171 -27.19 -34.84 -0.01
C GLN A 171 -26.25 -35.01 1.20
N GLY A 172 -24.95 -34.75 1.04
CA GLY A 172 -23.96 -34.87 2.11
C GLY A 172 -24.23 -33.94 3.29
N VAL A 173 -24.52 -32.66 3.03
CA VAL A 173 -24.87 -31.68 4.07
C VAL A 173 -26.13 -32.11 4.83
N LYS A 174 -27.17 -32.56 4.11
CA LYS A 174 -28.42 -33.07 4.71
C LYS A 174 -28.21 -34.35 5.54
N GLU A 175 -27.26 -35.19 5.16
CA GLU A 175 -26.87 -36.42 5.86
C GLU A 175 -25.78 -36.17 6.94
N SER A 176 -25.41 -34.92 7.19
CA SER A 176 -24.34 -34.50 8.11
C SER A 176 -23.00 -35.22 7.87
N LYS A 177 -22.69 -35.47 6.60
CA LYS A 177 -21.42 -36.05 6.16
C LYS A 177 -20.38 -34.97 5.90
N THR A 178 -19.12 -35.31 6.13
CA THR A 178 -17.96 -34.48 5.76
C THR A 178 -17.97 -34.16 4.27
N ILE A 179 -17.76 -32.89 3.94
CA ILE A 179 -17.67 -32.35 2.60
C ILE A 179 -16.23 -31.94 2.33
N LEU A 180 -15.57 -32.59 1.37
CA LEU A 180 -14.26 -32.18 0.89
C LEU A 180 -14.40 -31.02 -0.12
N LEU A 181 -13.60 -29.98 0.06
CA LEU A 181 -13.48 -28.88 -0.88
C LEU A 181 -12.09 -28.91 -1.51
N LEU A 182 -12.05 -29.06 -2.83
CA LEU A 182 -10.85 -29.26 -3.66
C LEU A 182 -10.74 -28.18 -4.74
N GLU A 183 -9.56 -28.00 -5.35
CA GLU A 183 -9.36 -26.93 -6.34
C GLU A 183 -9.74 -27.28 -7.78
N GLY A 184 -9.73 -28.56 -8.15
CA GLY A 184 -10.01 -29.03 -9.50
C GLY A 184 -11.09 -30.11 -9.57
N GLU A 185 -11.79 -30.19 -10.71
CA GLU A 185 -12.81 -31.21 -10.92
C GLU A 185 -12.21 -32.63 -11.06
N LYS A 186 -10.95 -32.75 -11.50
CA LYS A 186 -10.14 -34.01 -11.50
C LYS A 186 -10.14 -34.61 -10.10
N ASP A 187 -9.85 -33.77 -9.11
CA ASP A 187 -9.63 -34.13 -7.72
C ASP A 187 -10.94 -34.48 -7.03
N VAL A 188 -12.00 -33.72 -7.31
CA VAL A 188 -13.35 -34.06 -6.86
C VAL A 188 -13.78 -35.41 -7.41
N ASP A 189 -13.57 -35.69 -8.70
CA ASP A 189 -13.90 -37.00 -9.26
C ASP A 189 -13.10 -38.13 -8.62
N ARG A 190 -11.79 -37.92 -8.39
CA ARG A 190 -10.94 -38.88 -7.69
C ARG A 190 -11.43 -39.17 -6.26
N ALA A 191 -11.82 -38.13 -5.51
CA ALA A 191 -12.38 -38.28 -4.16
C ALA A 191 -13.75 -38.98 -4.17
N MET A 192 -14.60 -38.66 -5.15
CA MET A 192 -15.92 -39.31 -5.32
C MET A 192 -15.79 -40.80 -5.69
N ASP A 193 -14.81 -41.17 -6.51
CA ASP A 193 -14.49 -42.57 -6.83
C ASP A 193 -13.96 -43.34 -5.61
N MET A 194 -13.32 -42.64 -4.67
CA MET A 194 -12.94 -43.15 -3.34
C MET A 194 -14.11 -43.21 -2.36
N GLY A 195 -15.34 -42.84 -2.77
CA GLY A 195 -16.55 -42.90 -1.95
C GLY A 195 -16.76 -41.70 -1.01
N LEU A 196 -15.91 -40.68 -1.10
CA LEU A 196 -15.99 -39.44 -0.32
C LEU A 196 -16.99 -38.47 -0.96
N ILE A 197 -17.50 -37.49 -0.21
CA ILE A 197 -18.32 -36.42 -0.78
C ILE A 197 -17.43 -35.20 -1.00
N ALA A 198 -17.23 -34.82 -2.25
CA ALA A 198 -16.35 -33.73 -2.62
C ALA A 198 -17.03 -32.73 -3.59
N THR A 199 -16.56 -31.48 -3.56
CA THR A 199 -17.02 -30.39 -4.44
C THR A 199 -15.88 -29.44 -4.79
N THR A 200 -16.08 -28.65 -5.85
CA THR A 200 -15.22 -27.53 -6.28
C THR A 200 -16.06 -26.52 -7.07
N PHE A 201 -15.44 -25.49 -7.62
CA PHE A 201 -16.12 -24.47 -8.43
C PHE A 201 -15.41 -24.27 -9.77
N VAL A 202 -16.14 -23.76 -10.76
CA VAL A 202 -15.58 -23.49 -12.08
C VAL A 202 -14.46 -22.44 -12.00
N GLY A 203 -13.21 -22.89 -12.19
CA GLY A 203 -12.00 -22.08 -12.03
C GLY A 203 -11.35 -22.11 -10.63
N GLY A 204 -11.74 -23.06 -9.77
CA GLY A 204 -11.06 -23.39 -8.51
C GLY A 204 -11.18 -22.35 -7.39
N SER A 205 -10.29 -22.46 -6.40
CA SER A 205 -10.31 -21.66 -5.16
C SER A 205 -10.32 -20.14 -5.44
N GLY A 206 -9.49 -19.70 -6.39
CA GLY A 206 -9.37 -18.30 -6.83
C GLY A 206 -10.57 -17.71 -7.57
N LYS A 207 -11.70 -18.44 -7.67
CA LYS A 207 -12.97 -17.99 -8.31
C LYS A 207 -14.21 -18.16 -7.41
N TRP A 208 -14.02 -18.26 -6.10
CA TRP A 208 -15.11 -18.27 -5.12
C TRP A 208 -16.12 -17.13 -5.34
N ARG A 209 -17.42 -17.43 -5.16
CA ARG A 209 -18.53 -16.48 -5.21
C ARG A 209 -19.30 -16.49 -3.90
N GLN A 210 -19.75 -15.32 -3.44
CA GLN A 210 -20.49 -15.19 -2.18
C GLN A 210 -21.80 -16.00 -2.20
N GLU A 211 -22.44 -16.10 -3.38
CA GLU A 211 -23.59 -16.97 -3.65
C GLU A 211 -23.38 -18.40 -3.12
N TYR A 212 -22.17 -18.96 -3.23
CA TYR A 212 -21.93 -20.36 -2.89
C TYR A 212 -22.04 -20.69 -1.39
N LEU A 213 -22.03 -19.70 -0.50
CA LEU A 213 -22.14 -19.94 0.95
C LEU A 213 -23.44 -20.64 1.35
N GLU A 214 -24.53 -20.43 0.59
CA GLU A 214 -25.83 -21.04 0.88
C GLU A 214 -25.80 -22.57 0.88
N TYR A 215 -24.90 -23.18 0.09
CA TYR A 215 -24.76 -24.63 -0.02
C TYR A 215 -23.98 -25.29 1.13
N PHE A 216 -23.34 -24.50 2.01
CA PHE A 216 -22.49 -25.00 3.10
C PHE A 216 -23.06 -24.69 4.50
N HIS A 217 -24.29 -24.18 4.60
CA HIS A 217 -24.89 -23.84 5.89
C HIS A 217 -25.03 -25.09 6.79
N GLY A 218 -24.33 -25.11 7.92
CA GLY A 218 -24.30 -26.24 8.85
C GLY A 218 -23.45 -27.45 8.40
N ALA A 219 -22.67 -27.32 7.33
CA ALA A 219 -21.82 -28.41 6.81
C ALA A 219 -20.53 -28.62 7.64
N ASP A 220 -20.05 -29.86 7.73
CA ASP A 220 -18.67 -30.18 8.13
C ASP A 220 -17.79 -30.15 6.87
N VAL A 221 -16.88 -29.18 6.78
CA VAL A 221 -16.10 -28.90 5.57
C VAL A 221 -14.61 -29.13 5.81
N VAL A 222 -13.99 -29.92 4.96
CA VAL A 222 -12.53 -30.11 4.91
C VAL A 222 -12.01 -29.46 3.64
N LEU A 223 -11.16 -28.44 3.78
CA LEU A 223 -10.48 -27.80 2.66
C LEU A 223 -9.14 -28.50 2.41
N ILE A 224 -8.86 -28.75 1.14
CA ILE A 224 -7.64 -29.41 0.68
C ILE A 224 -7.08 -28.55 -0.47
N PRO A 225 -6.09 -27.68 -0.22
CA PRO A 225 -5.46 -26.87 -1.26
C PRO A 225 -4.53 -27.70 -2.15
N ASP A 226 -4.29 -27.22 -3.36
CA ASP A 226 -3.13 -27.62 -4.16
C ASP A 226 -1.85 -27.24 -3.38
N ASN A 227 -0.77 -28.00 -3.53
CA ASN A 227 0.49 -27.79 -2.81
C ASN A 227 1.31 -26.61 -3.38
N ASP A 228 0.68 -25.45 -3.56
CA ASP A 228 1.30 -24.19 -3.94
C ASP A 228 0.75 -22.94 -3.22
N ILE A 229 1.49 -21.83 -3.30
CA ILE A 229 1.13 -20.57 -2.62
C ILE A 229 -0.25 -20.02 -3.08
N PRO A 230 -0.58 -19.96 -4.39
CA PRO A 230 -1.93 -19.60 -4.85
C PRO A 230 -3.04 -20.45 -4.24
N GLY A 231 -2.88 -21.77 -4.20
CA GLY A 231 -3.87 -22.72 -3.72
C GLY A 231 -4.12 -22.61 -2.22
N LEU A 232 -3.04 -22.64 -1.43
CA LEU A 232 -3.09 -22.42 0.02
C LEU A 232 -3.75 -21.08 0.38
N LYS A 233 -3.41 -20.00 -0.35
CA LYS A 233 -4.04 -18.68 -0.17
C LYS A 233 -5.52 -18.71 -0.54
N GLY A 234 -5.88 -19.35 -1.66
CA GLY A 234 -7.25 -19.48 -2.13
C GLY A 234 -8.14 -20.20 -1.14
N MET A 235 -7.72 -21.38 -0.66
CA MET A 235 -8.46 -22.13 0.35
C MET A 235 -8.51 -21.42 1.70
N THR A 236 -7.43 -20.75 2.13
CA THR A 236 -7.45 -19.96 3.39
C THR A 236 -8.51 -18.85 3.33
N GLU A 237 -8.64 -18.15 2.19
CA GLU A 237 -9.68 -17.13 2.01
C GLU A 237 -11.10 -17.71 1.90
N ILE A 238 -11.24 -18.99 1.53
CA ILE A 238 -12.53 -19.69 1.55
C ILE A 238 -12.88 -20.16 2.97
N ALA A 239 -11.92 -20.71 3.72
CA ALA A 239 -12.12 -21.10 5.12
C ALA A 239 -12.61 -19.93 5.97
N LYS A 240 -12.00 -18.74 5.81
CA LYS A 240 -12.45 -17.48 6.43
C LYS A 240 -13.90 -17.09 6.09
N LYS A 241 -14.38 -17.38 4.87
CA LYS A 241 -15.76 -17.07 4.43
C LYS A 241 -16.77 -18.12 4.87
N LEU A 242 -16.35 -19.38 4.94
CA LEU A 242 -17.14 -20.48 5.49
C LEU A 242 -17.28 -20.38 7.02
N HIS A 243 -16.35 -19.72 7.70
CA HIS A 243 -16.39 -19.52 9.15
C HIS A 243 -17.70 -18.84 9.59
N GLY A 244 -18.42 -19.48 10.52
CA GLY A 244 -19.75 -19.04 10.95
C GLY A 244 -20.92 -19.42 10.02
N THR A 245 -20.63 -20.03 8.86
CA THR A 245 -21.65 -20.63 7.96
C THR A 245 -21.60 -22.16 8.03
N ALA A 246 -20.42 -22.75 7.90
CA ALA A 246 -20.16 -24.16 8.15
C ALA A 246 -20.20 -24.46 9.66
N SER A 247 -20.63 -25.67 10.03
CA SER A 247 -20.65 -26.11 11.44
C SER A 247 -19.27 -26.55 11.93
N ARG A 248 -18.41 -27.02 11.01
CA ARG A 248 -17.04 -27.43 11.27
C ARG A 248 -16.17 -27.14 10.06
N ILE A 249 -14.93 -26.74 10.28
CA ILE A 249 -13.95 -26.48 9.22
C ILE A 249 -12.67 -27.21 9.59
N ARG A 250 -11.99 -27.81 8.61
CA ARG A 250 -10.64 -28.41 8.69
C ARG A 250 -9.85 -28.03 7.44
N MET A 251 -8.52 -28.00 7.52
CA MET A 251 -7.61 -27.71 6.40
C MET A 251 -6.49 -28.74 6.41
N ILE A 252 -6.31 -29.50 5.32
CA ILE A 252 -5.34 -30.61 5.27
C ILE A 252 -4.20 -30.28 4.30
N GLU A 253 -2.97 -30.27 4.81
CA GLU A 253 -1.76 -30.36 4.00
C GLU A 253 -1.49 -31.86 3.75
N LEU A 254 -1.61 -32.31 2.49
CA LEU A 254 -1.55 -33.74 2.16
C LEU A 254 -0.11 -34.30 2.26
N PRO A 255 0.12 -35.40 3.02
CA PRO A 255 1.44 -36.00 3.19
C PRO A 255 2.02 -36.55 1.88
N GLY A 256 3.35 -36.72 1.81
CA GLY A 256 4.05 -37.32 0.66
C GLY A 256 4.14 -36.47 -0.61
N LEU A 257 3.44 -35.33 -0.72
CA LEU A 257 3.45 -34.51 -1.94
C LEU A 257 4.80 -33.79 -2.20
N GLY A 258 5.45 -33.27 -1.16
CA GLY A 258 6.69 -32.48 -1.29
C GLY A 258 6.56 -31.07 -0.69
N PRO A 259 7.57 -30.21 -0.85
CA PRO A 259 7.46 -28.82 -0.41
C PRO A 259 6.37 -28.08 -1.19
N CYS A 260 5.78 -27.06 -0.57
CA CYS A 260 4.85 -26.15 -1.23
C CYS A 260 5.60 -25.32 -2.29
N GLU A 261 5.10 -25.32 -3.52
CA GLU A 261 5.71 -24.64 -4.67
C GLU A 261 5.21 -23.20 -4.81
N ASP A 262 5.96 -22.33 -5.51
CA ASP A 262 5.49 -20.96 -5.78
C ASP A 262 4.19 -20.94 -6.60
N LYS A 263 4.08 -21.86 -7.57
CA LYS A 263 2.93 -22.10 -8.47
C LYS A 263 3.03 -23.50 -9.08
N HIS A 264 1.89 -24.08 -9.45
CA HIS A 264 1.79 -25.39 -10.10
C HIS A 264 2.29 -26.54 -9.21
N GLY A 265 1.88 -26.50 -7.94
CA GLY A 265 2.07 -27.59 -7.00
C GLY A 265 1.31 -28.85 -7.40
N LYS A 266 1.54 -29.93 -6.65
CA LYS A 266 0.81 -31.19 -6.81
C LYS A 266 -0.62 -31.08 -6.27
N ASP A 267 -1.53 -31.83 -6.89
CA ASP A 267 -2.96 -31.85 -6.55
C ASP A 267 -3.35 -33.07 -5.69
N PHE A 268 -4.60 -33.12 -5.20
CA PHE A 268 -5.12 -34.25 -4.40
C PHE A 268 -5.14 -35.56 -5.19
N SER A 269 -5.32 -35.51 -6.51
CA SER A 269 -5.24 -36.74 -7.31
C SER A 269 -3.81 -37.27 -7.35
N ASP A 270 -2.79 -36.40 -7.43
CA ASP A 270 -1.39 -36.81 -7.34
C ASP A 270 -1.09 -37.46 -5.97
N TRP A 271 -1.76 -37.02 -4.89
CA TRP A 271 -1.72 -37.69 -3.58
C TRP A 271 -2.39 -39.07 -3.61
N ALA A 272 -3.57 -39.17 -4.21
CA ALA A 272 -4.33 -40.41 -4.34
C ALA A 272 -3.74 -41.39 -5.37
N GLU A 273 -2.64 -41.05 -6.05
CA GLU A 273 -1.84 -41.94 -6.91
C GLU A 273 -0.62 -42.53 -6.16
N LEU A 274 -0.31 -42.07 -4.94
CA LEU A 274 0.76 -42.65 -4.11
C LEU A 274 0.33 -44.00 -3.52
N GLU A 275 1.30 -44.93 -3.42
CA GLU A 275 1.05 -46.28 -2.91
C GLU A 275 0.63 -46.26 -1.43
N GLY A 276 -0.51 -46.89 -1.12
CA GLY A 276 -1.07 -46.98 0.23
C GLY A 276 -2.18 -45.96 0.55
N ASN A 277 -2.33 -44.88 -0.22
CA ASN A 277 -3.36 -43.88 0.04
C ASN A 277 -4.76 -44.35 -0.37
N THR A 278 -5.66 -44.47 0.61
CA THR A 278 -7.07 -44.91 0.42
C THR A 278 -8.05 -43.88 0.98
N ALA A 279 -9.35 -44.13 0.80
CA ALA A 279 -10.40 -43.35 1.44
C ALA A 279 -10.32 -43.43 2.97
N ASP A 280 -9.96 -44.59 3.51
CA ASP A 280 -9.78 -44.81 4.95
C ASP A 280 -8.60 -43.98 5.46
N VAL A 281 -7.45 -44.01 4.77
CA VAL A 281 -6.29 -43.16 5.11
C VAL A 281 -6.65 -41.66 5.07
N LEU A 282 -7.44 -41.22 4.09
CA LEU A 282 -7.89 -39.82 4.08
C LEU A 282 -8.87 -39.53 5.23
N ASN A 283 -9.78 -40.45 5.56
CA ASN A 283 -10.70 -40.28 6.69
C ASN A 283 -9.95 -40.24 8.03
N ASP A 284 -8.92 -41.07 8.20
CA ASP A 284 -8.03 -41.05 9.36
C ASP A 284 -7.30 -39.70 9.43
N LEU A 285 -6.67 -39.25 8.33
CA LEU A 285 -6.07 -37.90 8.24
C LEU A 285 -7.09 -36.79 8.56
N VAL A 286 -8.32 -36.89 8.06
CA VAL A 286 -9.41 -35.94 8.35
C VAL A 286 -9.80 -35.94 9.82
N MET A 287 -9.79 -37.10 10.48
CA MET A 287 -10.14 -37.27 11.89
C MET A 287 -9.01 -36.82 12.84
N GLU A 288 -7.76 -37.05 12.44
CA GLU A 288 -6.55 -36.58 13.12
C GLU A 288 -6.30 -35.07 12.89
N THR A 289 -6.72 -34.54 11.74
CA THR A 289 -6.65 -33.10 11.45
C THR A 289 -7.53 -32.34 12.43
N GLU A 290 -6.88 -31.51 13.26
CA GLU A 290 -7.56 -30.58 14.13
C GLU A 290 -8.52 -29.67 13.36
N GLU A 291 -9.59 -29.26 14.02
CA GLU A 291 -10.46 -28.23 13.49
C GLU A 291 -9.63 -27.01 13.07
N TRP A 292 -9.84 -26.56 11.84
CA TRP A 292 -9.35 -25.28 11.37
C TRP A 292 -10.09 -24.22 12.17
N LYS A 293 -9.44 -23.79 13.24
CA LYS A 293 -9.77 -22.57 13.95
C LYS A 293 -9.11 -21.42 13.18
N LEU A 294 -9.56 -20.20 13.42
CA LEU A 294 -8.76 -19.01 13.11
C LEU A 294 -7.35 -19.17 13.76
N PRO A 295 -6.26 -18.66 13.14
CA PRO A 295 -4.88 -19.12 13.37
C PRO A 295 -4.48 -19.37 14.83
N LEU A 296 -3.70 -20.45 15.05
CA LEU A 296 -3.50 -21.16 16.33
C LEU A 296 -2.04 -21.32 16.78
N ASP A 297 -1.88 -21.90 17.99
CA ASP A 297 -0.94 -21.54 19.07
C ASP A 297 0.40 -22.33 19.23
N ASP A 298 0.66 -23.44 18.50
CA ASP A 298 1.93 -24.22 18.61
C ASP A 298 3.03 -23.99 17.52
N TRP A 299 4.25 -23.66 17.97
CA TRP A 299 5.34 -23.08 17.17
C TRP A 299 6.04 -24.01 16.17
N LEU A 300 6.18 -25.29 16.51
CA LEU A 300 6.90 -26.29 15.72
C LEU A 300 5.90 -27.32 15.23
N VAL A 301 5.56 -27.24 13.95
CA VAL A 301 4.71 -28.23 13.30
C VAL A 301 5.59 -29.43 12.96
N GLU A 302 5.33 -30.57 13.58
CA GLU A 302 5.97 -31.83 13.18
C GLU A 302 5.52 -32.21 11.76
N THR A 303 6.46 -32.68 10.94
CA THR A 303 6.22 -33.08 9.56
C THR A 303 7.02 -34.34 9.24
N GLU A 304 6.66 -35.03 8.16
CA GLU A 304 7.36 -36.22 7.67
C GLU A 304 8.86 -36.01 7.36
N ARG A 305 9.34 -34.76 7.35
CA ARG A 305 10.72 -34.37 7.01
C ARG A 305 11.46 -33.69 8.17
N GLY A 306 10.93 -33.76 9.39
CA GLY A 306 11.40 -33.03 10.57
C GLY A 306 10.40 -31.95 10.99
N TYR A 307 10.86 -30.79 11.44
CA TYR A 307 9.97 -29.74 11.96
C TYR A 307 9.88 -28.54 11.00
N LYS A 308 8.65 -28.08 10.74
CA LYS A 308 8.30 -26.87 10.00
C LYS A 308 7.93 -25.80 11.02
N VAL A 309 8.63 -24.67 11.05
CA VAL A 309 8.27 -23.57 11.96
C VAL A 309 6.93 -23.00 11.52
N ASN A 310 5.98 -22.89 12.44
CA ASN A 310 4.72 -22.20 12.21
C ASN A 310 5.04 -20.71 12.00
N LYS A 311 5.00 -20.25 10.74
CA LYS A 311 5.37 -18.87 10.37
C LYS A 311 4.46 -17.82 11.04
N ALA A 312 3.20 -18.16 11.32
CA ALA A 312 2.27 -17.27 12.00
C ALA A 312 2.68 -17.11 13.48
N LEU A 313 3.01 -18.19 14.18
CA LEU A 313 3.46 -18.10 15.57
C LEU A 313 4.90 -17.70 15.75
N LEU A 314 5.77 -17.92 14.78
CA LEU A 314 7.07 -17.25 14.80
C LEU A 314 6.87 -15.74 14.73
N ALA A 315 5.90 -15.26 13.94
CA ALA A 315 5.55 -13.85 13.89
C ALA A 315 4.83 -13.38 15.18
N GLU A 316 3.86 -14.13 15.73
CA GLU A 316 3.21 -13.79 17.00
C GLU A 316 4.16 -13.90 18.19
N HIS A 317 5.10 -14.84 18.20
CA HIS A 317 6.12 -14.92 19.21
C HIS A 317 7.12 -13.79 19.08
N VAL A 318 7.65 -13.48 17.89
CA VAL A 318 8.52 -12.30 17.72
C VAL A 318 7.78 -11.02 18.15
N ALA A 319 6.49 -10.89 17.84
CA ALA A 319 5.64 -9.81 18.37
C ALA A 319 5.51 -9.82 19.92
N SER A 320 5.43 -11.00 20.52
CA SER A 320 5.27 -11.21 21.98
C SER A 320 6.57 -11.12 22.78
N ASP A 321 7.70 -11.50 22.19
CA ASP A 321 9.06 -11.49 22.77
C ASP A 321 9.67 -10.09 22.71
N GLU A 322 9.43 -9.38 21.60
CA GLU A 322 9.56 -7.92 21.58
C GLU A 322 8.58 -7.26 22.58
N GLY A 323 7.55 -7.97 23.05
CA GLY A 323 6.72 -7.56 24.18
C GLY A 323 5.95 -6.25 23.96
N GLY A 324 5.64 -5.93 22.70
CA GLY A 324 5.11 -4.62 22.29
C GLY A 324 6.17 -3.54 22.05
N ASN A 325 7.44 -3.90 21.88
CA ASN A 325 8.53 -3.01 21.44
C ASN A 325 8.78 -3.05 19.92
N LEU A 326 7.96 -3.78 19.14
CA LEU A 326 8.00 -3.79 17.67
C LEU A 326 6.60 -3.51 17.14
N ILE A 327 6.45 -2.56 16.21
CA ILE A 327 5.17 -2.23 15.54
C ILE A 327 5.37 -2.02 14.04
N CYS A 328 4.31 -2.18 13.24
CA CYS A 328 4.29 -1.90 11.82
C CYS A 328 3.38 -0.70 11.52
N VAL A 329 3.93 0.36 10.93
CA VAL A 329 3.22 1.60 10.56
C VAL A 329 3.58 1.93 9.11
N ASN A 330 2.59 2.13 8.23
CA ASN A 330 2.81 2.44 6.81
C ASN A 330 3.86 1.53 6.13
N GLN A 331 3.66 0.20 6.20
CA GLN A 331 4.57 -0.81 5.64
C GLN A 331 6.04 -0.68 6.11
N THR A 332 6.24 -0.17 7.32
CA THR A 332 7.55 0.09 7.91
C THR A 332 7.55 -0.40 9.35
N PHE A 333 8.53 -1.21 9.72
CA PHE A 333 8.67 -1.63 11.10
C PHE A 333 9.37 -0.55 11.92
N TRP A 334 8.97 -0.45 13.18
CA TRP A 334 9.55 0.45 14.17
C TRP A 334 9.83 -0.34 15.43
N LYS A 335 11.07 -0.24 15.92
CA LYS A 335 11.52 -0.91 17.14
C LYS A 335 11.80 0.11 18.24
N TYR A 336 11.24 -0.12 19.42
CA TYR A 336 11.48 0.66 20.62
C TYR A 336 12.80 0.23 21.26
N SER A 337 13.75 1.16 21.35
CA SER A 337 15.04 0.91 21.99
C SER A 337 15.61 2.20 22.57
N GLY A 338 16.22 2.11 23.76
CA GLY A 338 16.88 3.26 24.39
C GLY A 338 15.98 4.47 24.67
N GLY A 339 14.66 4.26 24.85
CA GLY A 339 13.70 5.34 25.12
C GLY A 339 12.90 5.82 23.90
N VAL A 340 13.18 5.34 22.69
CA VAL A 340 12.60 5.90 21.45
C VAL A 340 12.26 4.82 20.41
N TRP A 341 11.24 5.08 19.61
CA TRP A 341 10.87 4.27 18.45
C TRP A 341 11.71 4.64 17.23
N LYS A 342 12.53 3.70 16.73
CA LYS A 342 13.38 3.87 15.53
C LYS A 342 12.88 2.99 14.39
N ARG A 343 13.05 3.42 13.14
CA ARG A 343 12.74 2.57 11.97
C ARG A 343 13.68 1.38 11.95
N GLU A 344 13.11 0.19 11.77
CA GLU A 344 13.81 -1.07 11.66
C GLU A 344 13.68 -1.59 10.22
N GLU A 345 14.81 -1.76 9.53
CA GLU A 345 14.83 -2.25 8.15
C GLU A 345 15.15 -3.75 8.04
N ASP A 346 15.75 -4.34 9.08
CA ASP A 346 16.09 -5.77 9.15
C ASP A 346 15.69 -6.37 10.52
N ALA A 347 14.38 -6.35 10.81
CA ALA A 347 13.83 -6.81 12.08
C ALA A 347 14.04 -8.31 12.39
N LEU A 348 14.58 -9.09 11.44
CA LEU A 348 14.73 -10.55 11.56
C LEU A 348 16.19 -11.02 11.48
N GLY A 349 17.13 -10.26 10.91
CA GLY A 349 18.59 -10.27 11.12
C GLY A 349 19.40 -11.57 10.96
N CYS A 350 18.77 -12.73 10.80
CA CYS A 350 19.37 -14.06 11.08
C CYS A 350 18.84 -15.20 10.20
N LEU A 351 17.84 -14.95 9.35
CA LEU A 351 17.14 -16.00 8.59
C LEU A 351 17.40 -15.90 7.09
N THR A 352 17.19 -17.01 6.36
CA THR A 352 17.37 -17.04 4.89
C THR A 352 16.28 -16.22 4.20
N SER A 353 16.64 -15.51 3.12
CA SER A 353 15.82 -14.46 2.50
C SER A 353 14.36 -14.85 2.20
N ALA A 354 14.13 -16.08 1.71
CA ALA A 354 12.78 -16.57 1.42
C ALA A 354 11.92 -16.83 2.68
N LEU A 355 12.54 -17.25 3.79
CA LEU A 355 11.83 -17.46 5.06
C LEU A 355 11.59 -16.13 5.78
N VAL A 356 12.55 -15.19 5.68
CA VAL A 356 12.41 -13.80 6.14
C VAL A 356 11.19 -13.15 5.49
N GLU A 357 11.10 -13.14 4.15
CA GLU A 357 10.05 -12.41 3.45
C GLU A 357 8.62 -12.81 3.87
N ASP A 358 8.34 -14.10 4.03
CA ASP A 358 7.02 -14.57 4.44
C ASP A 358 6.72 -14.25 5.91
N VAL A 359 7.68 -14.45 6.81
CA VAL A 359 7.52 -14.13 8.24
C VAL A 359 7.37 -12.62 8.43
N TYR A 360 8.11 -11.80 7.65
CA TYR A 360 8.01 -10.35 7.64
C TYR A 360 6.63 -9.86 7.13
N LYS A 361 6.05 -10.54 6.13
CA LYS A 361 4.67 -10.26 5.67
C LYS A 361 3.64 -10.61 6.75
N GLN A 362 3.78 -11.72 7.47
CA GLN A 362 2.88 -12.09 8.57
C GLN A 362 3.04 -11.15 9.79
N LEU A 363 4.27 -10.87 10.21
CA LEU A 363 4.60 -9.85 11.22
C LEU A 363 3.98 -8.50 10.88
N GLY A 364 4.05 -8.10 9.61
CA GLY A 364 3.52 -6.81 9.16
C GLY A 364 2.00 -6.71 9.22
N LEU A 365 1.29 -7.84 9.30
CA LEU A 365 -0.15 -7.92 9.51
C LEU A 365 -0.51 -7.99 11.01
N ILE A 366 0.24 -8.78 11.79
CA ILE A 366 0.05 -8.95 13.25
C ILE A 366 0.35 -7.64 13.99
N LEU A 367 1.45 -6.97 13.63
CA LEU A 367 1.92 -5.74 14.26
C LEU A 367 1.36 -4.47 13.61
N LEU A 368 0.39 -4.58 12.70
CA LEU A 368 -0.15 -3.44 11.97
C LEU A 368 -0.88 -2.49 12.94
N ALA A 369 -0.32 -1.30 13.11
CA ALA A 369 -0.97 -0.25 13.88
C ALA A 369 -2.27 0.20 13.17
N PRO A 370 -3.31 0.65 13.90
CA PRO A 370 -4.54 1.16 13.31
C PRO A 370 -4.28 2.28 12.29
N PRO A 371 -5.14 2.48 11.26
CA PRO A 371 -4.97 3.54 10.27
C PRO A 371 -4.84 4.96 10.87
N GLU A 372 -5.42 5.20 12.04
CA GLU A 372 -5.34 6.43 12.83
C GLU A 372 -4.13 6.51 13.79
N PHE A 373 -3.16 5.59 13.68
CA PHE A 373 -1.93 5.62 14.46
C PHE A 373 -1.04 6.81 14.06
N GLN A 374 -0.49 7.48 15.08
CA GLN A 374 0.46 8.58 14.92
C GLN A 374 1.49 8.50 16.06
N PHE A 375 2.75 8.79 15.75
CA PHE A 375 3.81 9.00 16.75
C PHE A 375 3.68 10.39 17.39
N ASN A 376 4.30 10.58 18.56
CA ASN A 376 4.40 11.86 19.29
C ASN A 376 3.03 12.51 19.59
N ARG A 377 2.03 11.70 19.96
CA ARG A 377 0.65 12.15 20.27
C ARG A 377 0.57 13.15 21.43
N GLU A 378 1.56 13.13 22.32
CA GLU A 378 1.76 14.10 23.40
C GLU A 378 2.94 15.02 23.02
N PRO A 379 2.73 16.06 22.19
CA PRO A 379 3.82 16.88 21.67
C PRO A 379 4.46 17.79 22.72
N MET A 380 3.86 17.91 23.90
CA MET A 380 4.41 18.65 25.04
C MET A 380 5.31 17.77 25.92
N VAL A 381 5.46 16.47 25.61
CA VAL A 381 6.42 15.59 26.28
C VAL A 381 7.64 15.43 25.38
N LEU A 382 8.79 15.91 25.85
CA LEU A 382 10.07 15.84 25.16
C LEU A 382 10.91 14.67 25.67
N ASN A 383 11.70 14.05 24.78
CA ASN A 383 12.39 12.79 25.03
C ASN A 383 13.91 12.98 24.86
N PHE A 384 14.70 12.54 25.84
CA PHE A 384 16.17 12.71 25.92
C PHE A 384 16.85 11.35 26.09
N SER A 385 18.18 11.28 26.19
CA SER A 385 18.84 10.02 26.55
C SER A 385 18.52 9.58 27.99
N ASN A 386 18.50 10.51 28.95
CA ASN A 386 18.29 10.23 30.37
C ASN A 386 16.82 10.16 30.84
N GLY A 387 15.84 10.55 30.01
CA GLY A 387 14.43 10.54 30.44
C GLY A 387 13.50 11.36 29.56
N THR A 388 12.29 11.62 30.06
CA THR A 388 11.28 12.46 29.41
C THR A 388 10.90 13.66 30.27
N LEU A 389 10.71 14.82 29.64
CA LEU A 389 10.29 16.08 30.25
C LEU A 389 8.85 16.41 29.83
N ASP A 390 7.91 16.54 30.78
CA ASP A 390 6.58 17.08 30.49
C ASP A 390 6.58 18.61 30.66
N LEU A 391 6.30 19.32 29.58
CA LEU A 391 6.30 20.79 29.55
C LEU A 391 5.03 21.43 30.10
N ASN A 392 3.96 20.68 30.35
CA ASN A 392 2.74 21.21 30.97
C ASN A 392 2.89 21.28 32.49
N GLU A 393 3.52 20.25 33.07
CA GLU A 393 3.73 20.14 34.52
C GLU A 393 5.12 20.66 34.95
N GLY A 394 6.07 20.73 34.01
CA GLY A 394 7.47 21.10 34.28
C GLY A 394 8.27 19.99 34.98
N GLU A 395 7.75 18.75 34.95
CA GLU A 395 8.34 17.60 35.62
C GLU A 395 9.23 16.79 34.67
N PHE A 396 10.43 16.45 35.15
CA PHE A 396 11.35 15.54 34.47
C PHE A 396 11.28 14.15 35.09
N SER A 397 11.00 13.14 34.27
CA SER A 397 11.06 11.74 34.66
C SER A 397 12.33 11.12 34.09
N GLY A 398 13.21 10.62 34.97
CA GLY A 398 14.39 9.82 34.59
C GLY A 398 14.04 8.40 34.09
N SER A 399 12.85 8.22 33.52
CA SER A 399 12.34 6.95 33.00
C SER A 399 11.58 7.19 31.70
N HIS A 400 11.65 6.21 30.81
CA HIS A 400 11.04 6.28 29.48
C HIS A 400 9.73 5.49 29.42
N ARG A 401 8.69 6.09 28.84
CA ARG A 401 7.37 5.46 28.62
C ARG A 401 7.18 5.18 27.13
N ARG A 402 7.23 3.91 26.72
CA ARG A 402 7.07 3.50 25.30
C ARG A 402 5.69 3.81 24.74
N GLU A 403 4.68 3.81 25.61
CA GLU A 403 3.26 4.05 25.33
C GLU A 403 2.98 5.48 24.85
N LEU A 404 3.92 6.40 25.03
CA LEU A 404 3.88 7.76 24.44
C LEU A 404 4.15 7.75 22.93
N PHE A 405 4.63 6.64 22.38
CA PHE A 405 5.03 6.48 20.98
C PHE A 405 5.91 7.62 20.48
N GLN A 406 6.94 7.96 21.26
CA GLN A 406 7.94 8.97 20.89
C GLN A 406 8.91 8.37 19.87
N ASN A 407 8.95 8.91 18.64
CA ASN A 407 9.93 8.55 17.60
C ASN A 407 11.02 9.62 17.38
N ILE A 408 11.04 10.63 18.25
CA ILE A 408 12.06 11.67 18.35
C ILE A 408 12.72 11.51 19.72
N GLN A 409 14.03 11.75 19.78
CA GLN A 409 14.81 11.78 21.00
C GLN A 409 15.99 12.73 20.79
N PHE A 410 16.21 13.64 21.72
CA PHE A 410 17.43 14.44 21.78
C PHE A 410 18.60 13.55 22.24
N PRO A 411 19.73 13.50 21.52
CA PRO A 411 20.81 12.53 21.76
C PRO A 411 21.74 12.90 22.93
N TYR A 412 21.23 13.73 23.86
CA TYR A 412 21.95 14.25 25.03
C TYR A 412 21.01 14.29 26.23
N ASP A 413 21.60 14.33 27.42
CA ASP A 413 20.87 14.33 28.67
C ASP A 413 20.22 15.70 28.93
N PHE A 414 18.98 15.70 29.42
CA PHE A 414 18.38 16.92 29.95
C PHE A 414 19.03 17.27 31.30
N ASP A 415 19.60 18.47 31.37
CA ASP A 415 20.17 19.07 32.56
C ASP A 415 19.65 20.51 32.68
N ARG A 416 18.86 20.78 33.73
CA ARG A 416 18.25 22.09 33.99
C ARG A 416 19.27 23.13 34.45
N ASP A 417 20.42 22.69 34.97
CA ASP A 417 21.51 23.55 35.43
C ASP A 417 22.60 23.72 34.34
N ALA A 418 22.37 23.26 33.10
CA ALA A 418 23.27 23.48 31.98
C ALA A 418 23.23 24.95 31.49
N HIS A 419 24.42 25.51 31.25
CA HIS A 419 24.62 26.92 30.85
C HIS A 419 25.28 27.00 29.46
N CYS A 420 25.04 28.10 28.73
CA CYS A 420 25.61 28.33 27.40
C CYS A 420 26.28 29.74 27.24
N PRO A 421 27.43 29.99 27.89
CA PRO A 421 28.09 31.30 27.87
C PRO A 421 28.67 31.70 26.50
N ASN A 422 29.17 30.77 25.68
CA ASN A 422 29.61 31.08 24.32
C ASN A 422 28.42 31.39 23.40
N TRP A 423 27.28 30.71 23.59
CA TRP A 423 26.03 31.04 22.90
C TRP A 423 25.53 32.44 23.23
N ALA A 424 25.48 32.81 24.52
CA ALA A 424 25.12 34.15 24.94
C ALA A 424 26.05 35.21 24.31
N SER A 425 27.36 34.97 24.36
CA SER A 425 28.38 35.85 23.73
C SER A 425 28.19 35.97 22.22
N PHE A 426 27.82 34.88 21.53
CA PHE A 426 27.51 34.89 20.10
C PHE A 426 26.25 35.73 19.82
N LEU A 427 25.16 35.55 20.58
CA LEU A 427 23.92 36.30 20.42
C LEU A 427 24.12 37.80 20.66
N GLU A 428 24.84 38.20 21.71
CA GLU A 428 25.24 39.59 21.94
C GLU A 428 26.04 40.15 20.75
N SER A 429 26.91 39.32 20.15
CA SER A 429 27.69 39.72 18.98
C SER A 429 26.83 39.99 17.74
N LEU A 430 25.61 39.43 17.61
CA LEU A 430 24.71 39.74 16.50
C LEU A 430 24.17 41.18 16.56
N LYS A 431 24.19 41.82 17.73
CA LYS A 431 23.69 43.20 17.98
C LYS A 431 22.23 43.41 17.56
N PHE A 432 21.39 42.40 17.77
CA PHE A 432 19.95 42.53 17.63
C PHE A 432 19.36 43.39 18.76
N ASP A 433 18.22 44.01 18.47
CA ASP A 433 17.35 44.59 19.50
C ASP A 433 16.69 43.48 20.35
N PRO A 434 16.21 43.79 21.57
CA PRO A 434 15.63 42.79 22.47
C PRO A 434 14.39 42.06 21.90
N ASP A 435 13.60 42.71 21.04
CA ASP A 435 12.39 42.11 20.47
C ASP A 435 12.77 41.07 19.40
N THR A 436 13.71 41.41 18.52
CA THR A 436 14.28 40.48 17.54
C THR A 436 14.96 39.30 18.22
N LEU A 437 15.70 39.53 19.32
CA LEU A 437 16.35 38.45 20.08
C LEU A 437 15.32 37.53 20.77
N SER A 438 14.28 38.11 21.38
CA SER A 438 13.19 37.33 22.00
C SER A 438 12.47 36.46 20.97
N ARG A 439 12.18 37.01 19.79
CA ARG A 439 11.55 36.30 18.68
C ARG A 439 12.42 35.17 18.12
N LEU A 440 13.74 35.35 18.10
CA LEU A 440 14.70 34.32 17.71
C LEU A 440 14.70 33.15 18.72
N GLN A 441 14.60 33.45 20.02
CA GLN A 441 14.47 32.48 21.11
C GLN A 441 13.13 31.73 21.05
N GLU A 442 12.01 32.43 20.83
CA GLU A 442 10.68 31.84 20.62
C GLU A 442 10.66 30.87 19.44
N TRP A 443 11.33 31.21 18.33
CA TRP A 443 11.45 30.32 17.17
C TRP A 443 12.30 29.08 17.46
N ALA A 444 13.41 29.21 18.20
CA ALA A 444 14.20 28.06 18.64
C ALA A 444 13.37 27.14 19.55
N GLY A 445 12.64 27.71 20.51
CA GLY A 445 11.72 26.98 21.39
C GLY A 445 10.58 26.28 20.64
N TYR A 446 9.97 26.94 19.65
CA TYR A 446 8.93 26.33 18.82
C TYR A 446 9.47 25.15 18.00
N CYS A 447 10.75 25.19 17.59
CA CYS A 447 11.38 24.08 16.87
C CYS A 447 11.38 22.77 17.66
N LEU A 448 11.44 22.83 19.00
CA LEU A 448 11.49 21.66 19.89
C LEU A 448 10.24 20.77 19.82
N LEU A 449 9.07 21.32 19.47
CA LEU A 449 7.78 20.62 19.59
C LEU A 449 7.35 19.93 18.28
N PRO A 450 6.92 18.65 18.29
CA PRO A 450 6.39 17.97 17.11
C PRO A 450 4.92 18.34 16.79
N ILE A 451 4.59 19.65 16.78
CA ILE A 451 3.26 20.16 16.43
C ILE A 451 3.34 21.48 15.64
N VAL A 452 2.34 21.74 14.79
CA VAL A 452 2.08 23.07 14.22
C VAL A 452 0.86 23.68 14.90
N TYR A 453 1.02 24.80 15.61
CA TYR A 453 -0.12 25.50 16.19
C TYR A 453 -0.88 26.30 15.11
N GLY A 454 -2.22 26.29 15.14
CA GLY A 454 -3.05 26.91 14.10
C GLY A 454 -2.81 28.41 13.89
N ASN A 455 -2.41 29.14 14.94
CA ASN A 455 -2.02 30.55 14.89
C ASN A 455 -0.54 30.77 14.47
N LEU A 456 0.30 29.75 14.57
CA LEU A 456 1.75 29.76 14.27
C LEU A 456 2.11 28.86 13.07
N GLN A 457 1.17 28.73 12.13
CA GLN A 457 1.39 28.18 10.79
C GLN A 457 2.25 29.15 9.96
N LYS A 458 3.55 29.20 10.28
CA LYS A 458 4.57 30.10 9.71
C LYS A 458 5.87 29.34 9.44
N SER A 459 6.71 29.95 8.62
CA SER A 459 8.09 29.56 8.31
C SER A 459 9.02 30.75 8.56
N LEU A 460 10.27 30.48 8.92
CA LEU A 460 11.25 31.48 9.31
C LEU A 460 12.29 31.68 8.21
N PHE A 461 12.51 32.94 7.83
CA PHE A 461 13.46 33.36 6.81
C PHE A 461 14.49 34.30 7.40
N PHE A 462 15.76 33.88 7.35
CA PHE A 462 16.89 34.74 7.66
C PHE A 462 17.39 35.39 6.38
N ILE A 463 17.34 36.72 6.34
CA ILE A 463 17.82 37.54 5.22
C ILE A 463 19.05 38.31 5.65
N GLY A 464 20.07 38.31 4.81
CA GLY A 464 21.23 39.21 4.93
C GLY A 464 22.42 38.67 4.17
N GLU A 465 23.44 39.51 3.99
CA GLU A 465 24.62 39.20 3.18
C GLU A 465 25.52 38.12 3.82
N GLY A 466 26.66 37.80 3.19
CA GLY A 466 27.62 36.82 3.72
C GLY A 466 28.24 37.24 5.06
N ALA A 467 28.79 36.27 5.80
CA ALA A 467 29.53 36.48 7.05
C ALA A 467 28.78 37.27 8.13
N ASN A 468 27.49 36.97 8.34
CA ASN A 468 26.62 37.65 9.32
C ASN A 468 26.09 36.77 10.47
N GLY A 469 26.53 35.51 10.55
CA GLY A 469 26.12 34.59 11.63
C GLY A 469 24.88 33.73 11.36
N LYS A 470 24.14 33.93 10.24
CA LYS A 470 22.98 33.11 9.86
C LYS A 470 23.25 31.60 9.94
N SER A 471 24.31 31.15 9.27
CA SER A 471 24.69 29.73 9.22
C SER A 471 25.10 29.22 10.60
N VAL A 472 25.86 29.98 11.39
CA VAL A 472 26.25 29.58 12.75
C VAL A 472 25.02 29.34 13.62
N PHE A 473 24.02 30.23 13.59
CA PHE A 473 22.77 30.03 14.32
C PHE A 473 22.02 28.77 13.83
N LEU A 474 21.82 28.62 12.52
CA LEU A 474 21.06 27.51 11.95
C LEU A 474 21.72 26.15 12.18
N GLU A 475 23.05 26.05 12.06
CA GLU A 475 23.82 24.83 12.34
C GLU A 475 23.87 24.51 13.84
N THR A 476 23.88 25.52 14.70
CA THR A 476 23.79 25.32 16.16
C THR A 476 22.40 24.81 16.55
N LEU A 477 21.33 25.40 16.00
CA LEU A 477 19.97 24.91 16.20
C LEU A 477 19.77 23.50 15.61
N ALA A 478 20.40 23.19 14.48
CA ALA A 478 20.42 21.83 13.94
C ALA A 478 21.08 20.83 14.90
N ALA A 479 22.18 21.21 15.57
CA ALA A 479 22.83 20.39 16.58
C ALA A 479 22.02 20.22 17.88
N VAL A 480 21.28 21.26 18.30
CA VAL A 480 20.34 21.17 19.43
C VAL A 480 19.17 20.24 19.11
N LEU A 481 18.65 20.29 17.88
CA LEU A 481 17.51 19.47 17.49
C LEU A 481 17.89 18.02 17.16
N ASP A 482 19.04 17.80 16.50
CA ASP A 482 19.51 16.57 15.84
C ASP A 482 18.56 16.01 14.75
N ASN A 483 17.28 15.88 15.11
CA ASN A 483 16.15 15.48 14.29
C ASN A 483 15.74 16.58 13.27
N VAL A 484 16.64 16.88 12.32
CA VAL A 484 16.39 17.84 11.23
C VAL A 484 16.45 17.21 9.83
N SER A 485 15.95 17.95 8.85
CA SER A 485 16.10 17.69 7.41
C SER A 485 16.68 18.94 6.73
N HIS A 486 17.23 18.78 5.53
CA HIS A 486 17.95 19.85 4.81
C HIS A 486 17.41 20.07 3.40
N LEU A 487 16.13 19.76 3.17
CA LEU A 487 15.51 19.85 1.85
C LEU A 487 15.51 21.29 1.34
N GLU A 488 15.98 21.48 0.10
CA GLU A 488 15.81 22.74 -0.60
C GLU A 488 14.33 23.04 -0.86
N LEU A 489 14.03 24.32 -1.14
CA LEU A 489 12.68 24.74 -1.51
C LEU A 489 12.08 23.94 -2.69
N SER A 490 12.89 23.54 -3.67
CA SER A 490 12.43 22.67 -4.77
C SER A 490 12.20 21.21 -4.36
N GLU A 491 12.99 20.69 -3.44
CA GLU A 491 12.88 19.30 -2.98
C GLU A 491 11.65 19.08 -2.09
N LEU A 492 11.19 20.11 -1.37
CA LEU A 492 9.90 20.11 -0.67
C LEU A 492 8.68 19.87 -1.58
N PHE A 493 8.85 19.94 -2.91
CA PHE A 493 7.78 19.67 -3.87
C PHE A 493 8.00 18.37 -4.67
N ASP A 494 9.12 17.67 -4.47
CA ASP A 494 9.35 16.34 -5.06
C ASP A 494 8.78 15.21 -4.19
N ARG A 495 8.11 14.26 -4.85
CA ARG A 495 7.34 13.18 -4.22
C ARG A 495 8.17 12.14 -3.46
N PHE A 496 9.45 11.98 -3.79
CA PHE A 496 10.37 11.10 -3.06
C PHE A 496 11.09 11.86 -1.95
N LYS A 497 11.53 13.09 -2.23
CA LYS A 497 12.28 13.92 -1.27
C LYS A 497 11.44 14.39 -0.10
N ILE A 498 10.17 14.71 -0.30
CA ILE A 498 9.28 15.13 0.80
C ILE A 498 9.13 14.04 1.88
N ALA A 499 9.38 12.76 1.56
CA ALA A 499 9.41 11.68 2.55
C ALA A 499 10.51 11.85 3.62
N GLU A 500 11.57 12.62 3.35
CA GLU A 500 12.64 12.91 4.33
C GLU A 500 12.16 13.87 5.45
N LEU A 501 11.02 14.55 5.26
CA LEU A 501 10.39 15.46 6.22
C LEU A 501 9.50 14.72 7.25
N GLU A 502 9.21 13.44 7.03
CA GLU A 502 8.42 12.61 7.94
C GLU A 502 9.14 12.45 9.29
N GLY A 503 8.47 12.83 10.38
CA GLY A 503 9.03 12.70 11.73
C GLY A 503 10.16 13.68 12.06
N LYS A 504 10.23 14.84 11.38
CA LYS A 504 11.28 15.86 11.58
C LYS A 504 10.79 17.08 12.36
N LEU A 505 11.56 17.55 13.34
CA LEU A 505 11.28 18.77 14.11
C LEU A 505 11.47 20.05 13.29
N ALA A 506 12.48 20.09 12.42
CA ALA A 506 12.73 21.21 11.53
C ALA A 506 13.29 20.79 10.16
N ASN A 507 13.06 21.63 9.15
CA ASN A 507 13.82 21.61 7.90
C ASN A 507 14.68 22.87 7.84
N ILE A 508 15.99 22.71 7.89
CA ILE A 508 16.97 23.80 7.95
C ILE A 508 17.80 23.77 6.66
N CYS A 509 17.58 24.77 5.81
CA CYS A 509 18.33 24.93 4.56
C CYS A 509 19.05 26.30 4.58
N THR A 510 20.38 26.25 4.56
CA THR A 510 21.26 27.39 4.89
C THR A 510 21.57 28.32 3.71
N ASP A 511 21.33 27.87 2.48
CA ASP A 511 21.43 28.67 1.25
C ASP A 511 20.28 28.29 0.30
N VAL A 512 19.46 29.26 -0.11
CA VAL A 512 18.33 29.04 -1.01
C VAL A 512 18.47 29.90 -2.26
N GLU A 513 18.47 29.24 -3.42
CA GLU A 513 18.41 29.92 -4.71
C GLU A 513 17.13 30.76 -4.85
N THR A 514 17.27 32.08 -4.82
CA THR A 514 16.19 33.07 -4.98
C THR A 514 15.61 33.13 -6.41
N SER A 515 16.07 32.28 -7.33
CA SER A 515 15.52 32.14 -8.68
C SER A 515 14.23 31.31 -8.74
N LYS A 516 14.01 30.43 -7.74
CA LYS A 516 12.89 29.47 -7.69
C LYS A 516 11.61 30.14 -7.19
N VAL A 517 10.50 29.95 -7.90
CA VAL A 517 9.18 30.48 -7.51
C VAL A 517 8.49 29.51 -6.56
N MET A 518 7.99 30.03 -5.45
CA MET A 518 7.31 29.25 -4.42
C MET A 518 5.97 28.66 -4.88
N ASP A 519 5.75 27.37 -4.63
CA ASP A 519 4.51 26.66 -4.98
C ASP A 519 3.40 26.85 -3.93
N ALA A 520 2.14 26.69 -4.34
CA ALA A 520 0.98 26.75 -3.43
C ALA A 520 1.01 25.65 -2.35
N ARG A 521 1.63 24.49 -2.64
CA ARG A 521 1.90 23.39 -1.68
C ARG A 521 2.68 23.86 -0.46
N PHE A 522 3.51 24.91 -0.57
CA PHE A 522 4.25 25.45 0.57
C PHE A 522 3.32 25.87 1.73
N LYS A 523 2.15 26.44 1.44
CA LYS A 523 1.17 26.82 2.46
C LYS A 523 0.63 25.62 3.24
N LYS A 524 0.57 24.44 2.60
CA LYS A 524 0.09 23.18 3.18
C LYS A 524 1.11 22.59 4.13
N ILE A 525 2.36 22.49 3.68
CA ILE A 525 3.51 22.01 4.47
C ILE A 525 3.66 22.87 5.73
N VAL A 526 3.69 24.20 5.59
CA VAL A 526 3.79 25.15 6.71
C VAL A 526 2.54 25.18 7.61
N ALA A 527 1.41 24.65 7.15
CA ALA A 527 0.19 24.51 7.95
C ALA A 527 0.07 23.16 8.67
N GLY A 528 0.96 22.20 8.39
CA GLY A 528 0.87 20.82 8.87
C GLY A 528 -0.21 19.96 8.18
N GLU A 529 -0.68 20.37 6.99
CA GLU A 529 -1.65 19.57 6.22
C GLU A 529 -0.99 18.26 5.71
N PRO A 530 -1.76 17.15 5.57
CA PRO A 530 -1.25 15.89 5.02
C PRO A 530 -0.52 16.06 3.67
N GLN A 531 0.61 15.39 3.53
CA GLN A 531 1.40 15.29 2.31
C GLN A 531 1.46 13.83 1.85
N SER A 532 1.32 13.61 0.53
CA SER A 532 1.52 12.31 -0.10
C SER A 532 2.97 12.19 -0.57
N ALA A 533 3.59 11.05 -0.29
CA ALA A 533 4.99 10.76 -0.57
C ALA A 533 5.18 9.33 -1.08
N GLU A 534 6.28 9.11 -1.80
CA GLU A 534 6.68 7.81 -2.34
C GLU A 534 8.05 7.41 -1.78
N ARG A 535 8.25 6.12 -1.52
CA ARG A 535 9.59 5.55 -1.28
C ARG A 535 9.91 4.58 -2.41
N LYS A 536 11.19 4.48 -2.81
CA LYS A 536 11.60 3.57 -3.89
C LYS A 536 11.19 2.12 -3.56
N PHE A 537 10.55 1.47 -4.52
CA PHE A 537 10.09 0.07 -4.43
C PHE A 537 9.07 -0.22 -3.31
N LYS A 538 8.37 0.80 -2.80
CA LYS A 538 7.24 0.65 -1.86
C LYS A 538 6.00 1.38 -2.40
N ASP A 539 4.83 1.08 -1.84
CA ASP A 539 3.61 1.82 -2.17
C ASP A 539 3.69 3.30 -1.70
N PRO A 540 2.95 4.23 -2.33
CA PRO A 540 2.79 5.59 -1.83
C PRO A 540 2.14 5.60 -0.45
N PHE A 541 2.50 6.59 0.38
CA PHE A 541 1.95 6.78 1.73
C PHE A 541 1.62 8.26 1.99
N GLU A 542 0.84 8.53 3.03
CA GLU A 542 0.57 9.89 3.50
C GLU A 542 1.11 10.10 4.92
N PHE A 543 1.56 11.33 5.21
CA PHE A 543 1.99 11.73 6.54
C PHE A 543 1.65 13.21 6.80
N GLN A 544 1.56 13.62 8.07
CA GLN A 544 1.38 15.01 8.47
C GLN A 544 2.72 15.59 8.93
N PRO A 545 3.28 16.62 8.26
CA PRO A 545 4.52 17.25 8.67
C PRO A 545 4.30 18.20 9.85
N PHE A 546 5.19 18.15 10.85
CA PHE A 546 5.29 19.15 11.91
C PHE A 546 6.65 19.88 11.91
N ALA A 547 7.45 19.66 10.87
CA ALA A 547 8.74 20.31 10.70
C ALA A 547 8.56 21.83 10.53
N LYS A 548 9.17 22.62 11.42
CA LYS A 548 9.25 24.07 11.20
C LYS A 548 10.24 24.32 10.05
N ILE A 549 9.82 25.08 9.05
CA ILE A 549 10.63 25.34 7.86
C ILE A 549 11.46 26.61 8.09
N LEU A 550 12.79 26.46 8.12
CA LEU A 550 13.77 27.51 8.35
C LEU A 550 14.66 27.63 7.11
N PHE A 551 14.73 28.83 6.55
CA PHE A 551 15.54 29.14 5.38
C PHE A 551 16.49 30.31 5.63
N SER A 552 17.70 30.23 5.10
CA SER A 552 18.62 31.36 4.97
C SER A 552 18.82 31.72 3.51
N ALA A 553 18.74 33.02 3.19
CA ALA A 553 18.93 33.54 1.85
C ALA A 553 19.56 34.94 1.90
N ASN A 554 20.17 35.37 0.79
CA ASN A 554 20.69 36.74 0.67
C ASN A 554 19.57 37.77 0.46
N GLU A 555 18.53 37.40 -0.29
CA GLU A 555 17.32 38.21 -0.53
C GLU A 555 16.05 37.38 -0.33
N PHE A 556 14.88 38.05 -0.27
CA PHE A 556 13.60 37.33 -0.16
C PHE A 556 13.22 36.64 -1.47
N ILE A 557 12.71 35.40 -1.37
CA ILE A 557 12.38 34.58 -2.53
C ILE A 557 11.16 35.18 -3.28
N PRO A 558 11.25 35.44 -4.60
CA PRO A 558 10.13 35.91 -5.40
C PRO A 558 8.96 34.93 -5.42
N THR A 559 7.75 35.46 -5.22
CA THR A 559 6.50 34.69 -5.28
C THR A 559 5.57 35.24 -6.36
N LYS A 560 4.81 34.33 -7.00
CA LYS A 560 3.66 34.70 -7.85
C LYS A 560 2.39 34.94 -7.03
N ASP A 561 2.32 34.39 -5.81
CA ASP A 561 1.18 34.53 -4.92
C ASP A 561 1.36 35.75 -4.00
N ARG A 562 0.53 36.78 -4.22
CA ARG A 562 0.52 38.02 -3.43
C ARG A 562 -0.60 38.09 -2.40
N THR A 563 -1.24 36.96 -2.07
CA THR A 563 -2.34 36.94 -1.10
C THR A 563 -1.86 37.17 0.33
N HIS A 564 -2.67 37.82 1.16
CA HIS A 564 -2.41 37.93 2.61
C HIS A 564 -2.25 36.55 3.26
N GLY A 565 -3.00 35.55 2.80
CA GLY A 565 -2.88 34.16 3.24
C GLY A 565 -1.55 33.48 2.88
N PHE A 566 -0.81 34.00 1.89
CA PHE A 566 0.58 33.62 1.62
C PHE A 566 1.52 34.40 2.56
N TYR A 567 1.50 35.75 2.53
CA TYR A 567 2.45 36.56 3.30
C TYR A 567 2.43 36.29 4.81
N ARG A 568 1.28 35.97 5.40
CA ARG A 568 1.18 35.59 6.83
C ARG A 568 1.94 34.31 7.21
N ARG A 569 2.40 33.50 6.22
CA ARG A 569 3.21 32.30 6.42
C ARG A 569 4.70 32.59 6.61
N PHE A 570 5.13 33.85 6.44
CA PHE A 570 6.53 34.22 6.50
C PHE A 570 6.80 35.04 7.74
N ASP A 571 7.82 34.63 8.49
CA ASP A 571 8.49 35.45 9.46
C ASP A 571 9.90 35.76 8.93
N ILE A 572 10.33 37.02 8.97
CA ILE A 572 11.55 37.47 8.30
C ILE A 572 12.42 38.21 9.31
N LEU A 573 13.56 37.61 9.68
CA LEU A 573 14.57 38.23 10.52
C LEU A 573 15.76 38.67 9.67
N ARG A 574 16.23 39.90 9.87
CA ARG A 574 17.29 40.53 9.06
C ARG A 574 18.62 40.58 9.80
N PHE A 575 19.58 39.78 9.35
CA PHE A 575 20.94 39.74 9.89
C PHE A 575 21.80 40.83 9.23
N ASN A 576 21.71 42.06 9.80
CA ASN A 576 22.31 43.28 9.23
C ASN A 576 23.81 43.47 9.55
N ARG A 577 24.37 42.76 10.54
CA ARG A 577 25.80 42.87 10.90
C ARG A 577 26.64 42.00 9.96
N ILE A 578 27.75 42.52 9.45
CA ILE A 578 28.80 41.74 8.77
C ILE A 578 30.02 41.65 9.69
N PHE A 579 30.51 40.44 9.95
CA PHE A 579 31.69 40.18 10.78
C PHE A 579 32.98 40.24 9.95
N LYS A 580 33.98 40.97 10.43
CA LYS A 580 35.30 41.05 9.78
C LYS A 580 36.10 39.76 10.00
N LEU A 581 37.14 39.55 9.19
CA LEU A 581 38.02 38.38 9.28
C LEU A 581 38.68 38.21 10.66
N ASP A 582 38.99 39.31 11.35
CA ASP A 582 39.53 39.34 12.72
C ASP A 582 38.49 39.07 13.81
N GLU A 583 37.19 39.19 13.49
CA GLU A 583 36.07 38.87 14.37
C GLU A 583 35.53 37.45 14.14
N GLN A 584 35.92 36.79 13.04
CA GLN A 584 35.47 35.45 12.70
C GLN A 584 36.29 34.40 13.46
N LYS A 585 35.63 33.69 14.37
CA LYS A 585 36.15 32.50 15.06
C LYS A 585 35.87 31.23 14.23
N PRO A 586 36.89 30.51 13.70
CA PRO A 586 36.65 29.28 12.93
C PRO A 586 35.99 28.17 13.74
N ASP A 587 36.44 27.98 14.98
CA ASP A 587 36.03 26.87 15.84
C ASP A 587 34.74 27.14 16.63
N LEU A 588 34.11 28.32 16.47
CA LEU A 588 32.93 28.73 17.23
C LEU A 588 31.77 27.73 17.11
N LEU A 589 31.53 27.15 15.94
CA LEU A 589 30.47 26.15 15.79
C LEU A 589 30.75 24.86 16.60
N GLN A 590 32.01 24.53 16.84
CA GLN A 590 32.39 23.42 17.70
C GLN A 590 32.25 23.79 19.19
N GLU A 591 32.70 24.99 19.59
CA GLU A 591 32.47 25.56 20.93
C GLU A 591 30.97 25.54 21.30
N LEU A 592 30.09 25.95 20.37
CA LEU A 592 28.64 25.98 20.58
C LEU A 592 28.00 24.58 20.64
N LYS A 593 28.58 23.58 19.96
CA LYS A 593 28.09 22.19 20.02
C LYS A 593 28.33 21.53 21.38
N GLU A 594 29.33 22.00 22.14
CA GLU A 594 29.60 21.55 23.51
C GLU A 594 28.61 22.14 24.53
N GLU A 595 27.94 23.26 24.19
CA GLU A 595 26.95 23.93 25.05
C GLU A 595 25.49 23.50 24.77
N VAL A 596 25.26 22.51 23.90
CA VAL A 596 23.91 22.12 23.41
C VAL A 596 22.84 21.98 24.51
N PRO A 597 23.07 21.33 25.67
CA PRO A 597 22.07 21.26 26.74
C PRO A 597 21.70 22.64 27.32
N GLY A 598 22.66 23.56 27.43
CA GLY A 598 22.39 24.95 27.85
C GLY A 598 21.66 25.76 26.79
N ILE A 599 21.98 25.54 25.50
CA ILE A 599 21.27 26.17 24.38
C ILE A 599 19.84 25.63 24.27
N PHE A 600 19.61 24.36 24.60
CA PHE A 600 18.27 23.79 24.76
C PHE A 600 17.48 24.53 25.86
N ASN A 601 18.06 24.73 27.04
CA ASN A 601 17.40 25.49 28.12
C ASN A 601 17.07 26.93 27.69
N TRP A 602 17.98 27.60 26.97
CA TRP A 602 17.73 28.92 26.37
C TRP A 602 16.57 28.88 25.36
N ALA A 603 16.46 27.85 24.53
CA ALA A 603 15.33 27.69 23.61
C ALA A 603 14.01 27.42 24.37
N LEU A 604 14.07 26.68 25.49
CA LEU A 604 12.91 26.35 26.32
C LEU A 604 12.26 27.59 26.95
N GLU A 605 13.06 28.53 27.48
CA GLU A 605 12.56 29.83 27.95
C GLU A 605 11.79 30.61 26.86
N GLY A 606 12.25 30.51 25.61
CA GLY A 606 11.55 31.09 24.45
C GLY A 606 10.21 30.42 24.18
N LEU A 607 10.14 29.10 24.35
CA LEU A 607 8.89 28.35 24.21
C LEU A 607 7.89 28.71 25.32
N GLU A 608 8.34 28.82 26.56
CA GLU A 608 7.51 29.28 27.68
C GLU A 608 6.92 30.68 27.38
N ARG A 609 7.77 31.62 26.92
CA ARG A 609 7.35 32.97 26.50
C ARG A 609 6.32 32.95 25.38
N LEU A 610 6.53 32.10 24.36
CA LEU A 610 5.61 31.92 23.23
C LEU A 610 4.27 31.30 23.66
N SER A 611 4.29 30.40 24.66
CA SER A 611 3.08 29.76 25.18
C SER A 611 2.14 30.76 25.87
N GLN A 612 2.70 31.78 26.53
CA GLN A 612 1.97 32.83 27.25
C GLN A 612 1.35 33.89 26.32
N GLN A 613 1.76 33.94 25.05
CA GLN A 613 1.27 34.89 24.03
C GLN A 613 0.08 34.37 23.20
N LYS A 614 -0.46 33.18 23.54
CA LYS A 614 -1.50 32.50 22.75
C LYS A 614 -2.92 33.06 22.91
#